data_AF-R9WKV1-F1
#
_entry.id   AF-R9WKV1-F1
#
_cell.length_a   1.000
_cell.length_b   1.000
_cell.length_c   1.000
_cell.angle_alpha   90.00
_cell.angle_beta   90.00
_cell.angle_gamma   90.00
#
_symmetry.space_group_name_H-M   'P 1'
#
loop_
_entity.id
_entity.type
_entity.pdbx_description
1 polymer ?
#
loop_
_entity_poly.entity_id
_entity_poly.type
_entity_poly.pdbx_seq_one_letter_code
_entity_poly.pdbx_strand_id
1 'polypeptide(L)'
;MAYNAQILLFVSTPFYIYFIAEELKVSGIIAVVCAGLMQNSESIRSRFITPRQFHNGLVLLRLLRELLNNTIFVILGLLVVRIIRDDLIIGNTNSQWIVIGILLYITNLLVRYLYGLLSKMGNKGSIIFALGGVHGAVTLALVYMIINNVSSAQFDMIVLAEMLVIILSMVVPSIVFRFILDHDMSRKEAGKQVQRLRQEMVKEGLKAVEKIYLPENIRESVVYDLRDQKSANSFADFWHQWAKASRYPEFNEQEKELEQRALLWAFRAERQYLDMVSQKENRRDYLFELYNEILLAESILLDTENEY
;
A
#
# COMPACT_ATOMS: atom_id res chain seq x y z
N MET A 1 23.02 -12.83 8.55
CA MET A 1 22.50 -14.09 9.14
C MET A 1 21.36 -13.84 10.13
N ALA A 2 21.55 -13.07 11.21
CA ALA A 2 20.50 -12.84 12.23
C ALA A 2 19.25 -12.10 11.70
N TYR A 3 19.42 -11.12 10.81
CA TYR A 3 18.31 -10.37 10.20
C TYR A 3 17.38 -11.26 9.36
N ASN A 4 17.94 -12.12 8.51
CA ASN A 4 17.15 -13.04 7.69
C ASN A 4 16.36 -14.04 8.56
N ALA A 5 16.96 -14.49 9.67
CA ALA A 5 16.27 -15.34 10.64
C ALA A 5 15.10 -14.60 11.31
N GLN A 6 15.27 -13.32 11.65
CA GLN A 6 14.20 -12.49 12.21
C GLN A 6 13.04 -12.27 11.22
N ILE A 7 13.33 -12.03 9.94
CA ILE A 7 12.29 -11.94 8.90
C ILE A 7 11.56 -13.28 8.74
N LEU A 8 12.30 -14.39 8.68
CA LEU A 8 11.70 -15.73 8.57
C LEU A 8 10.79 -16.03 9.76
N LEU A 9 11.24 -15.72 10.99
CA LEU A 9 10.41 -15.84 12.18
C LEU A 9 9.17 -14.95 12.08
N PHE A 10 9.32 -13.70 11.65
CA PHE A 10 8.21 -12.77 11.51
C PHE A 10 7.15 -13.24 10.51
N VAL A 11 7.58 -13.76 9.35
CA VAL A 11 6.68 -14.30 8.31
C VAL A 11 6.04 -15.62 8.75
N SER A 12 6.76 -16.46 9.49
CA SER A 12 6.26 -17.76 9.97
C SER A 12 5.41 -17.67 11.24
N THR A 13 5.56 -16.61 12.03
CA THR A 13 4.82 -16.35 13.28
C THR A 13 3.30 -16.58 13.15
N PRO A 14 2.58 -16.02 12.16
CA PRO A 14 1.15 -16.25 12.03
C PRO A 14 0.79 -17.73 11.84
N PHE A 15 1.63 -18.52 11.17
CA PHE A 15 1.40 -19.95 10.98
C PHE A 15 1.59 -20.73 12.28
N TYR A 16 2.65 -20.42 13.05
CA TYR A 16 2.86 -21.05 14.35
C TYR A 16 1.71 -20.77 15.32
N ILE A 17 1.28 -19.51 15.40
CA ILE A 17 0.15 -19.11 16.25
C ILE A 17 -1.13 -19.82 15.81
N TYR A 18 -1.38 -19.91 14.50
CA TYR A 18 -2.53 -20.63 13.96
C TYR A 18 -2.52 -22.11 14.39
N PHE A 19 -1.43 -22.85 14.14
CA PHE A 19 -1.38 -24.28 14.44
C PHE A 19 -1.45 -24.58 15.94
N ILE A 20 -0.78 -23.77 16.77
CA ILE A 20 -0.85 -23.92 18.23
C ILE A 20 -2.29 -23.70 18.72
N ALA A 21 -2.97 -22.68 18.20
CA ALA A 21 -4.35 -22.38 18.57
C ALA A 21 -5.31 -23.51 18.16
N GLU A 22 -5.17 -24.06 16.95
CA GLU A 22 -5.98 -25.19 16.48
C GLU A 22 -5.75 -26.45 17.34
N GLU A 23 -4.50 -26.74 17.73
CA GLU A 23 -4.20 -27.86 18.64
C GLU A 23 -4.87 -27.70 20.02
N LEU A 24 -4.96 -26.45 20.49
CA LEU A 24 -5.69 -26.08 21.71
C LEU A 24 -7.22 -26.02 21.52
N LYS A 25 -7.74 -26.36 20.33
CA LYS A 25 -9.17 -26.33 19.97
C LYS A 25 -9.81 -24.94 20.10
N VAL A 26 -9.03 -23.89 19.94
CA VAL A 26 -9.51 -22.50 19.83
C VAL A 26 -9.33 -22.01 18.39
N SER A 27 -10.04 -20.96 17.98
CA SER A 27 -9.96 -20.47 16.60
C SER A 27 -8.57 -19.93 16.28
N GLY A 28 -7.83 -20.61 15.41
CA GLY A 28 -6.51 -20.17 14.95
C GLY A 28 -6.54 -18.82 14.23
N ILE A 29 -7.59 -18.58 13.45
CA ILE A 29 -7.79 -17.31 12.74
C ILE A 29 -7.90 -16.15 13.74
N ILE A 30 -8.73 -16.28 14.77
CA ILE A 30 -8.91 -15.23 15.80
C ILE A 30 -7.61 -15.03 16.59
N ALA A 31 -6.90 -16.10 16.94
CA ALA A 31 -5.62 -16.01 17.65
C ALA A 31 -4.58 -15.21 16.85
N VAL A 32 -4.45 -15.47 15.55
CA VAL A 32 -3.53 -14.74 14.66
C VAL A 32 -3.94 -13.26 14.53
N VAL A 33 -5.23 -12.96 14.42
CA VAL A 33 -5.72 -11.57 14.37
C VAL A 33 -5.39 -10.83 15.68
N CYS A 34 -5.65 -11.44 16.83
CA CYS A 34 -5.31 -10.86 18.13
C CYS A 34 -3.80 -10.62 18.28
N ALA A 35 -2.99 -11.59 17.88
CA ALA A 35 -1.53 -11.45 17.89
C ALA A 35 -1.05 -10.32 16.96
N GLY A 36 -1.65 -10.21 15.76
CA GLY A 36 -1.36 -9.12 14.82
C GLY A 36 -1.73 -7.74 15.37
N LEU A 37 -2.87 -7.61 16.07
CA LEU A 37 -3.27 -6.37 16.74
C LEU A 37 -2.29 -5.99 17.85
N MET A 38 -1.89 -6.96 18.69
CA MET A 38 -0.92 -6.74 19.76
C MET A 38 0.47 -6.38 19.22
N GLN A 39 0.90 -7.07 18.17
CA GLN A 39 2.16 -6.77 17.49
C GLN A 39 2.13 -5.38 16.85
N ASN A 40 1.00 -4.94 16.29
CA ASN A 40 0.87 -3.59 15.77
C ASN A 40 1.08 -2.54 16.87
N SER A 41 0.45 -2.69 18.04
CA SER A 41 0.62 -1.77 19.16
C SER A 41 2.05 -1.71 19.69
N GLU A 42 2.73 -2.87 19.83
CA GLU A 42 4.12 -2.93 20.27
C GLU A 42 5.09 -2.37 19.21
N SER A 43 4.78 -2.61 17.94
CA SER A 43 5.61 -2.13 16.85
C SER A 43 5.60 -0.61 16.73
N ILE A 44 4.48 0.05 17.04
CA ILE A 44 4.39 1.52 17.08
C ILE A 44 5.37 2.09 18.10
N ARG A 45 5.56 1.39 19.23
CA ARG A 45 6.48 1.79 20.30
C ARG A 45 7.95 1.53 19.95
N SER A 46 8.21 0.50 19.14
CA SER A 46 9.56 0.07 18.76
C SER A 46 10.07 0.67 17.44
N ARG A 47 9.24 1.48 16.76
CA ARG A 47 9.52 2.11 15.45
C ARG A 47 10.86 2.84 15.35
N PHE A 48 11.34 3.40 16.45
CA PHE A 48 12.55 4.22 16.49
C PHE A 48 13.82 3.45 16.85
N ILE A 49 13.71 2.18 17.28
CA ILE A 49 14.86 1.36 17.70
C ILE A 49 15.56 0.77 16.48
N THR A 50 14.81 0.31 15.48
CA THR A 50 15.38 -0.17 14.22
C THR A 50 14.49 0.18 13.02
N PRO A 51 14.49 1.45 12.59
CA PRO A 51 13.55 1.96 11.58
C PRO A 51 13.59 1.22 10.24
N ARG A 52 14.79 0.84 9.76
CA ARG A 52 14.96 0.12 8.49
C ARG A 52 14.34 -1.27 8.52
N GLN A 53 14.62 -2.06 9.57
CA GLN A 53 14.06 -3.40 9.71
C GLN A 53 12.53 -3.36 9.81
N PHE A 54 12.02 -2.39 10.57
CA PHE A 54 10.57 -2.19 10.69
C PHE A 54 9.93 -1.81 9.35
N HIS A 55 10.52 -0.87 8.61
CA HIS A 55 10.04 -0.46 7.30
C HIS A 55 10.04 -1.63 6.30
N ASN A 56 11.16 -2.33 6.16
CA ASN A 56 11.29 -3.47 5.25
C ASN A 56 10.31 -4.61 5.60
N GLY A 57 10.10 -4.87 6.90
CA GLY A 57 9.09 -5.84 7.36
C GLY A 57 7.66 -5.46 6.95
N LEU A 58 7.31 -4.17 7.04
CA LEU A 58 6.00 -3.68 6.59
C LEU A 58 5.82 -3.80 5.07
N VAL A 59 6.86 -3.48 4.29
CA VAL A 59 6.84 -3.63 2.83
C VAL A 59 6.63 -5.10 2.46
N LEU A 60 7.41 -6.00 3.08
CA LEU A 60 7.29 -7.44 2.81
C LEU A 60 5.91 -7.99 3.18
N LEU A 61 5.35 -7.62 4.34
CA LEU A 61 3.99 -8.03 4.71
C LEU A 61 2.92 -7.47 3.76
N ARG A 62 3.10 -6.24 3.26
CA ARG A 62 2.20 -5.66 2.28
C ARG A 62 2.24 -6.47 0.98
N LEU A 63 3.43 -6.75 0.47
CA LEU A 63 3.62 -7.58 -0.72
C LEU A 63 3.02 -8.97 -0.54
N LEU A 64 3.29 -9.64 0.59
CA LEU A 64 2.69 -10.96 0.89
C LEU A 64 1.16 -10.89 0.92
N ARG A 65 0.59 -9.88 1.58
CA ARG A 65 -0.86 -9.70 1.64
C ARG A 65 -1.46 -9.48 0.26
N GLU A 66 -0.83 -8.65 -0.56
CA GLU A 66 -1.26 -8.38 -1.95
C GLU A 66 -1.18 -9.65 -2.80
N LEU A 67 -0.08 -10.39 -2.73
CA LEU A 67 0.08 -11.67 -3.44
C LEU A 67 -0.98 -12.69 -3.03
N LEU A 68 -1.20 -12.87 -1.72
CA LEU A 68 -2.21 -13.80 -1.21
C LEU A 68 -3.62 -13.39 -1.64
N ASN A 69 -3.98 -12.11 -1.51
CA ASN A 69 -5.28 -11.60 -1.97
C ASN A 69 -5.47 -11.83 -3.47
N ASN A 70 -4.48 -11.46 -4.29
CA ASN A 70 -4.55 -11.64 -5.75
C ASN A 70 -4.70 -13.12 -6.12
N THR A 71 -3.95 -14.00 -5.47
CA THR A 71 -4.04 -15.45 -5.68
C THR A 71 -5.45 -15.96 -5.38
N ILE A 72 -6.06 -15.52 -4.27
CA ILE A 72 -7.40 -15.93 -3.89
C ILE A 72 -8.45 -15.43 -4.89
N PHE A 73 -8.34 -14.19 -5.39
CA PHE A 73 -9.23 -13.68 -6.43
C PHE A 73 -9.07 -14.42 -7.77
N VAL A 74 -7.84 -14.81 -8.14
CA VAL A 74 -7.60 -15.62 -9.33
C VAL A 74 -8.22 -17.01 -9.18
N ILE A 75 -8.05 -17.65 -8.02
CA ILE A 75 -8.67 -18.95 -7.71
C ILE A 75 -10.20 -18.83 -7.81
N LEU A 76 -10.80 -17.80 -7.20
CA LEU A 76 -12.23 -17.54 -7.29
C LEU A 76 -12.70 -17.40 -8.75
N GLY A 77 -11.99 -16.61 -9.55
CA GLY A 77 -12.31 -16.41 -10.96
C GLY A 77 -12.24 -17.72 -11.76
N LEU A 78 -11.21 -18.54 -11.54
CA LEU A 78 -11.07 -19.85 -12.18
C LEU A 78 -12.20 -20.81 -11.78
N LEU A 79 -12.59 -20.83 -10.50
CA LEU A 79 -13.69 -21.65 -10.01
C LEU A 79 -15.01 -21.26 -10.67
N VAL A 80 -15.29 -19.97 -10.74
CA VAL A 80 -16.51 -19.45 -11.37
C VAL A 80 -16.57 -19.81 -12.85
N VAL A 81 -15.46 -19.63 -13.59
CA VAL A 81 -15.39 -20.00 -15.01
C VAL A 81 -15.61 -21.49 -15.19
N ARG A 82 -15.03 -22.32 -14.32
CA ARG A 82 -15.23 -23.78 -14.34
C ARG A 82 -16.70 -24.14 -14.12
N ILE A 83 -17.33 -23.62 -13.07
CA ILE A 83 -18.73 -23.91 -12.73
C ILE A 83 -19.65 -23.50 -13.86
N ILE A 84 -19.51 -22.27 -14.39
CA ILE A 84 -20.34 -21.77 -15.49
C ILE A 84 -20.17 -22.64 -16.75
N ARG A 85 -18.94 -23.08 -17.05
CA ARG A 85 -18.69 -23.94 -18.20
C ARG A 85 -19.34 -25.31 -18.03
N ASP A 86 -19.24 -25.91 -16.84
CA ASP A 86 -19.86 -27.20 -16.54
C ASP A 86 -21.39 -27.11 -16.65
N ASP A 87 -22.01 -26.04 -16.12
CA ASP A 87 -23.46 -25.77 -16.24
C ASP A 87 -23.92 -25.58 -17.70
N LEU A 88 -23.15 -24.86 -18.52
CA LEU A 88 -23.45 -24.65 -19.94
C LEU A 88 -23.36 -25.96 -20.75
N ILE A 89 -22.45 -26.87 -20.38
CA ILE A 89 -22.31 -28.18 -21.04
C ILE A 89 -23.49 -29.11 -20.69
N ILE A 90 -23.97 -29.04 -19.44
CA ILE A 90 -25.07 -29.89 -18.93
C ILE A 90 -26.45 -29.36 -19.36
N GLY A 91 -26.54 -28.10 -19.81
CA GLY A 91 -27.77 -27.49 -20.32
C GLY A 91 -28.77 -27.07 -19.23
N ASN A 92 -28.35 -27.06 -17.97
CA ASN A 92 -29.19 -26.67 -16.84
C ASN A 92 -28.81 -25.25 -16.37
N THR A 93 -29.31 -24.22 -17.04
CA THR A 93 -29.06 -22.82 -16.66
C THR A 93 -29.91 -22.44 -15.45
N ASN A 94 -29.54 -22.94 -14.27
CA ASN A 94 -30.20 -22.54 -13.03
C ASN A 94 -29.70 -21.16 -12.57
N SER A 95 -30.39 -20.09 -12.96
CA SER A 95 -30.05 -18.72 -12.57
C SER A 95 -30.44 -18.34 -11.12
N GLN A 96 -30.89 -19.29 -10.30
CA GLN A 96 -31.29 -19.03 -8.91
C GLN A 96 -30.15 -18.42 -8.06
N TRP A 97 -28.88 -18.71 -8.37
CA TRP A 97 -27.74 -18.13 -7.66
C TRP A 97 -27.71 -16.59 -7.74
N ILE A 98 -28.25 -15.99 -8.81
CA ILE A 98 -28.34 -14.53 -8.95
C ILE A 98 -29.30 -13.95 -7.92
N VAL A 99 -30.48 -14.56 -7.79
CA VAL A 99 -31.51 -14.12 -6.84
C VAL A 99 -31.00 -14.28 -5.41
N ILE A 100 -30.37 -15.42 -5.10
CA ILE A 100 -29.76 -15.66 -3.79
C ILE A 100 -28.65 -14.65 -3.51
N GLY A 101 -27.73 -14.42 -4.44
CA GLY A 101 -26.63 -13.47 -4.25
C GLY A 101 -27.11 -12.04 -4.04
N ILE A 102 -28.12 -11.59 -4.80
CA ILE A 102 -28.74 -10.26 -4.60
C ILE A 102 -29.42 -10.18 -3.23
N LEU A 103 -30.16 -11.22 -2.84
CA LEU A 103 -30.83 -11.26 -1.54
C LEU A 103 -29.83 -11.23 -0.39
N LEU A 104 -28.75 -12.01 -0.47
CA LEU A 104 -27.66 -12.01 0.51
C LEU A 104 -27.00 -10.64 0.61
N TYR A 105 -26.70 -10.01 -0.52
CA TYR A 105 -26.11 -8.67 -0.57
C TYR A 105 -27.01 -7.62 0.11
N ILE A 106 -28.30 -7.57 -0.27
CA ILE A 106 -29.26 -6.62 0.31
C ILE A 106 -29.45 -6.88 1.81
N THR A 107 -29.57 -8.15 2.22
CA THR A 107 -29.74 -8.52 3.63
C THR A 107 -28.53 -8.09 4.45
N ASN A 108 -27.31 -8.34 3.97
CA ASN A 108 -26.08 -7.92 4.64
C ASN A 108 -26.03 -6.38 4.77
N LEU A 109 -26.37 -5.66 3.69
CA LEU A 109 -26.40 -4.20 3.70
C LEU A 109 -27.40 -3.65 4.73
N LEU A 110 -28.61 -4.24 4.80
CA LEU A 110 -29.64 -3.86 5.77
C LEU A 110 -29.19 -4.12 7.21
N VAL A 111 -28.64 -5.30 7.50
CA VAL A 111 -28.12 -5.65 8.83
C VAL A 111 -27.07 -4.65 9.28
N ARG A 112 -26.13 -4.28 8.40
CA ARG A 112 -25.07 -3.32 8.73
C ARG A 112 -25.57 -1.89 8.86
N TYR A 113 -26.54 -1.49 8.05
CA TYR A 113 -27.20 -0.19 8.18
C TYR A 113 -27.92 -0.07 9.52
N LEU A 114 -28.71 -1.09 9.90
CA LEU A 114 -29.40 -1.16 11.19
C LEU A 114 -28.40 -1.13 12.36
N TYR A 115 -27.30 -1.89 12.26
CA TYR A 115 -26.24 -1.84 13.27
C TYR A 115 -25.62 -0.45 13.39
N GLY A 116 -25.37 0.23 12.26
CA GLY A 116 -24.85 1.59 12.25
C GLY A 116 -25.81 2.59 12.91
N LEU A 117 -27.12 2.39 12.75
CA LEU A 117 -28.13 3.22 13.39
C LEU A 117 -28.17 2.98 14.91
N LEU A 118 -28.12 1.71 15.34
CA LEU A 118 -28.04 1.32 16.75
C LEU A 118 -26.77 1.85 17.42
N SER A 119 -25.66 1.89 16.68
CA SER A 119 -24.37 2.44 17.11
C SER A 119 -24.33 3.98 17.08
N LYS A 120 -25.46 4.66 16.82
CA LYS A 120 -25.61 6.12 16.78
C LYS A 120 -24.67 6.84 15.80
N MET A 121 -24.34 6.22 14.67
CA MET A 121 -23.47 6.81 13.65
C MET A 121 -24.18 7.89 12.79
N GLY A 122 -25.49 8.07 12.98
CA GLY A 122 -26.36 8.94 12.17
C GLY A 122 -26.62 8.37 10.76
N ASN A 123 -27.69 8.79 10.08
CA ASN A 123 -28.13 8.17 8.83
C ASN A 123 -27.04 8.13 7.74
N LYS A 124 -26.32 9.24 7.53
CA LYS A 124 -25.21 9.28 6.56
C LYS A 124 -24.06 8.34 6.97
N GLY A 125 -23.67 8.36 8.24
CA GLY A 125 -22.60 7.50 8.76
C GLY A 125 -22.96 6.01 8.68
N SER A 126 -24.22 5.65 8.96
CA SER A 126 -24.72 4.29 8.84
C SER A 126 -24.75 3.78 7.40
N ILE A 127 -25.10 4.63 6.42
CA ILE A 127 -25.04 4.28 4.99
C ILE A 127 -23.59 4.06 4.56
N ILE A 128 -22.69 4.97 4.94
CA ILE A 128 -21.25 4.84 4.63
C ILE A 128 -20.68 3.56 5.23
N PHE A 129 -21.03 3.27 6.50
CA PHE A 129 -20.61 2.05 7.18
C PHE A 129 -21.15 0.78 6.50
N ALA A 130 -22.43 0.76 6.14
CA ALA A 130 -23.07 -0.39 5.50
C ALA A 130 -22.44 -0.70 4.13
N LEU A 131 -22.23 0.33 3.31
CA LEU A 131 -21.59 0.19 2.00
C LEU A 131 -20.09 -0.12 2.11
N GLY A 132 -19.41 0.36 3.16
CA GLY A 132 -17.95 0.32 3.25
C GLY A 132 -17.31 -1.04 3.55
N GLY A 133 -18.07 -2.08 3.90
CA GLY A 133 -17.46 -3.41 4.11
C GLY A 133 -17.49 -4.25 2.86
N VAL A 134 -16.36 -4.21 2.20
CA VAL A 134 -16.01 -5.03 1.05
C VAL A 134 -15.83 -6.48 1.53
N HIS A 135 -16.45 -7.42 0.81
CA HIS A 135 -16.23 -8.85 0.99
C HIS A 135 -15.04 -9.28 0.12
N GLY A 136 -14.37 -10.37 0.49
CA GLY A 136 -13.16 -10.78 -0.22
C GLY A 136 -12.69 -12.17 0.17
N ALA A 137 -11.37 -12.33 0.28
CA ALA A 137 -10.71 -13.62 0.50
C ALA A 137 -11.26 -14.45 1.68
N VAL A 138 -11.61 -13.78 2.79
CA VAL A 138 -12.14 -14.44 4.00
C VAL A 138 -13.49 -15.11 3.73
N THR A 139 -14.34 -14.48 2.92
CA THR A 139 -15.66 -15.02 2.56
C THR A 139 -15.50 -16.31 1.76
N LEU A 140 -14.58 -16.34 0.79
CA LEU A 140 -14.31 -17.56 0.02
C LEU A 140 -13.75 -18.69 0.90
N ALA A 141 -12.84 -18.36 1.82
CA ALA A 141 -12.32 -19.35 2.77
C ALA A 141 -13.45 -19.99 3.61
N LEU A 142 -14.41 -19.17 4.06
CA LEU A 142 -15.56 -19.65 4.82
C LEU A 142 -16.48 -20.58 3.99
N VAL A 143 -16.71 -20.26 2.72
CA VAL A 143 -17.44 -21.15 1.79
C VAL A 143 -16.72 -22.49 1.65
N TYR A 144 -15.39 -22.47 1.53
CA TYR A 144 -14.61 -23.69 1.43
C TYR A 144 -14.66 -24.56 2.70
N MET A 145 -14.85 -23.97 3.88
CA MET A 145 -14.98 -24.75 5.13
C MET A 145 -16.19 -25.68 5.13
N ILE A 146 -17.25 -25.35 4.37
CA ILE A 146 -18.47 -26.16 4.32
C ILE A 146 -18.51 -27.14 3.14
N ILE A 147 -17.46 -27.20 2.31
CA ILE A 147 -17.43 -28.03 1.09
C ILE A 147 -17.77 -29.50 1.32
N ASN A 148 -17.34 -30.07 2.46
CA ASN A 148 -17.59 -31.47 2.80
C ASN A 148 -18.97 -31.70 3.43
N ASN A 149 -19.70 -30.64 3.76
CA ASN A 149 -21.00 -30.70 4.43
C ASN A 149 -22.18 -30.45 3.48
N VAL A 150 -21.93 -30.13 2.22
CA VAL A 150 -22.95 -29.82 1.21
C VAL A 150 -22.72 -30.65 -0.06
N SER A 151 -23.75 -30.80 -0.90
CA SER A 151 -23.57 -31.47 -2.19
C SER A 151 -22.77 -30.59 -3.17
N SER A 152 -22.14 -31.17 -4.18
CA SER A 152 -21.36 -30.40 -5.18
C SER A 152 -22.20 -29.31 -5.84
N ALA A 153 -23.44 -29.60 -6.23
CA ALA A 153 -24.34 -28.62 -6.84
C ALA A 153 -24.70 -27.47 -5.87
N GLN A 154 -24.87 -27.76 -4.58
CA GLN A 154 -25.12 -26.73 -3.57
C GLN A 154 -23.86 -25.89 -3.34
N PHE A 155 -22.68 -26.51 -3.30
CA PHE A 155 -21.41 -25.81 -3.19
C PHE A 155 -21.21 -24.85 -4.36
N ASP A 156 -21.42 -25.33 -5.59
CA ASP A 156 -21.29 -24.53 -6.81
C ASP A 156 -22.25 -23.33 -6.78
N MET A 157 -23.50 -23.54 -6.35
CA MET A 157 -24.49 -22.48 -6.18
C MET A 157 -24.08 -21.43 -5.14
N ILE A 158 -23.53 -21.87 -3.99
CA ILE A 158 -23.03 -20.98 -2.94
C ILE A 158 -21.83 -20.18 -3.45
N VAL A 159 -20.88 -20.82 -4.13
CA VAL A 159 -19.70 -20.15 -4.71
C VAL A 159 -20.12 -19.08 -5.71
N LEU A 160 -21.07 -19.37 -6.61
CA LEU A 160 -21.60 -18.40 -7.57
C LEU A 160 -22.33 -17.23 -6.90
N ALA A 161 -23.18 -17.52 -5.90
CA ALA A 161 -23.90 -16.48 -5.16
C ALA A 161 -22.94 -15.57 -4.37
N GLU A 162 -21.94 -16.15 -3.71
CA GLU A 162 -20.92 -15.41 -2.96
C GLU A 162 -20.00 -14.60 -3.87
N MET A 163 -19.66 -15.11 -5.05
CA MET A 163 -18.97 -14.32 -6.06
C MET A 163 -19.75 -13.05 -6.42
N LEU A 164 -21.08 -13.18 -6.63
CA LEU A 164 -21.92 -12.02 -6.92
C LEU A 164 -21.91 -11.01 -5.77
N VAL A 165 -22.01 -11.48 -4.52
CA VAL A 165 -21.91 -10.64 -3.32
C VAL A 165 -20.57 -9.92 -3.25
N ILE A 166 -19.45 -10.63 -3.49
CA ILE A 166 -18.10 -10.05 -3.50
C ILE A 166 -18.00 -8.94 -4.55
N ILE A 167 -18.39 -9.21 -5.80
CA ILE A 167 -18.35 -8.22 -6.89
C ILE A 167 -19.23 -7.00 -6.55
N LEU A 168 -20.47 -7.21 -6.13
CA LEU A 168 -21.37 -6.11 -5.76
C LEU A 168 -20.79 -5.29 -4.60
N SER A 169 -20.19 -5.94 -3.60
CA SER A 169 -19.56 -5.26 -2.46
C SER A 169 -18.33 -4.42 -2.84
N MET A 170 -17.67 -4.71 -3.96
CA MET A 170 -16.56 -3.90 -4.46
C MET A 170 -17.02 -2.79 -5.41
N VAL A 171 -17.93 -3.12 -6.33
CA VAL A 171 -18.37 -2.21 -7.41
C VAL A 171 -19.33 -1.14 -6.89
N VAL A 172 -20.32 -1.52 -6.08
CA VAL A 172 -21.36 -0.58 -5.63
C VAL A 172 -20.76 0.56 -4.80
N PRO A 173 -19.92 0.32 -3.77
CA PRO A 173 -19.34 1.43 -3.00
C PRO A 173 -18.42 2.32 -3.83
N SER A 174 -17.67 1.74 -4.77
CA SER A 174 -16.78 2.49 -5.68
C SER A 174 -17.55 3.53 -6.52
N ILE A 175 -18.79 3.23 -6.89
CA ILE A 175 -19.67 4.14 -7.64
C ILE A 175 -20.41 5.07 -6.67
N VAL A 176 -21.02 4.53 -5.63
CA VAL A 176 -21.92 5.27 -4.72
C VAL A 176 -21.16 6.28 -3.86
N PHE A 177 -19.95 5.94 -3.38
CA PHE A 177 -19.15 6.86 -2.56
C PHE A 177 -18.76 8.14 -3.29
N ARG A 178 -18.65 8.11 -4.62
CA ARG A 178 -18.44 9.32 -5.42
C ARG A 178 -19.55 10.36 -5.23
N PHE A 179 -20.76 9.93 -4.87
CA PHE A 179 -21.92 10.81 -4.68
C PHE A 179 -22.22 11.12 -3.20
N ILE A 180 -21.79 10.26 -2.27
CA ILE A 180 -22.10 10.39 -0.84
C ILE A 180 -20.98 11.09 -0.07
N LEU A 181 -19.72 10.79 -0.38
CA LEU A 181 -18.58 11.39 0.31
C LEU A 181 -18.34 12.81 -0.22
N ASP A 182 -17.94 13.69 0.69
CA ASP A 182 -17.57 15.06 0.32
C ASP A 182 -16.40 15.05 -0.67
N HIS A 183 -16.41 16.01 -1.59
CA HIS A 183 -15.38 16.12 -2.62
C HIS A 183 -14.10 16.66 -1.99
N ASP A 184 -13.22 15.78 -1.51
CA ASP A 184 -11.82 16.14 -1.32
C ASP A 184 -11.21 16.53 -2.68
N MET A 185 -10.17 17.37 -2.66
CA MET A 185 -9.45 17.79 -3.86
C MET A 185 -9.26 16.61 -4.81
N SER A 186 -9.66 16.79 -6.07
CA SER A 186 -9.52 15.74 -7.08
C SER A 186 -8.07 15.26 -7.12
N ARG A 187 -7.84 13.94 -7.22
CA ARG A 187 -6.49 13.33 -7.30
C ARG A 187 -5.57 14.05 -8.30
N LYS A 188 -6.16 14.59 -9.37
CA LYS A 188 -5.47 15.39 -10.39
C LYS A 188 -5.00 16.77 -9.87
N GLU A 189 -5.78 17.42 -9.02
CA GLU A 189 -5.42 18.69 -8.38
C GLU A 189 -4.38 18.48 -7.28
N ALA A 190 -4.50 17.42 -6.49
CA ALA A 190 -3.49 17.03 -5.52
C ALA A 190 -2.14 16.76 -6.21
N GLY A 191 -2.13 15.99 -7.30
CA GLY A 191 -0.92 15.74 -8.09
C GLY A 191 -0.29 17.01 -8.68
N LYS A 192 -1.11 17.97 -9.14
CA LYS A 192 -0.60 19.28 -9.60
C LYS A 192 0.03 20.08 -8.46
N GLN A 193 -0.55 20.06 -7.26
CA GLN A 193 0.03 20.74 -6.11
C GLN A 193 1.32 20.08 -5.63
N VAL A 194 1.36 18.74 -5.58
CA VAL A 194 2.60 17.99 -5.30
C VAL A 194 3.70 18.38 -6.27
N GLN A 195 3.41 18.38 -7.58
CA GLN A 195 4.41 18.75 -8.58
C GLN A 195 4.88 20.19 -8.42
N ARG A 196 3.97 21.12 -8.13
CA ARG A 196 4.33 22.53 -7.88
C ARG A 196 5.23 22.65 -6.65
N LEU A 197 4.86 22.01 -5.54
CA LEU A 197 5.62 22.05 -4.29
C LEU A 197 6.99 21.41 -4.45
N ARG A 198 7.07 20.25 -5.12
CA ARG A 198 8.33 19.61 -5.50
C ARG A 198 9.19 20.53 -6.35
N GLN A 199 8.58 21.29 -7.26
CA GLN A 199 9.33 22.22 -8.09
C GLN A 199 9.97 23.37 -7.30
N GLU A 200 9.21 23.94 -6.38
CA GLU A 200 9.63 25.03 -5.49
C GLU A 200 10.66 24.52 -4.47
N MET A 201 10.45 23.33 -3.89
CA MET A 201 11.36 22.62 -2.99
C MET A 201 12.75 22.44 -3.62
N VAL A 202 12.85 21.76 -4.78
CA VAL A 202 14.13 21.57 -5.48
C VAL A 202 14.78 22.88 -5.88
N LYS A 203 13.99 23.94 -6.14
CA LYS A 203 14.54 25.27 -6.43
C LYS A 203 15.26 25.84 -5.21
N GLU A 204 14.74 25.64 -4.00
CA GLU A 204 15.43 26.04 -2.77
C GLU A 204 16.68 25.18 -2.50
N GLY A 205 16.63 23.88 -2.80
CA GLY A 205 17.80 22.99 -2.78
C GLY A 205 18.93 23.48 -3.70
N LEU A 206 18.61 23.77 -4.96
CA LEU A 206 19.58 24.31 -5.94
C LEU A 206 20.20 25.64 -5.48
N LYS A 207 19.38 26.57 -4.97
CA LYS A 207 19.86 27.85 -4.40
C LYS A 207 20.80 27.63 -3.21
N ALA A 208 20.60 26.58 -2.42
CA ALA A 208 21.47 26.27 -1.30
C ALA A 208 22.83 25.74 -1.78
N VAL A 209 22.85 24.94 -2.85
CA VAL A 209 24.07 24.46 -3.51
C VAL A 209 24.84 25.60 -4.19
N GLU A 210 24.16 26.57 -4.78
CA GLU A 210 24.80 27.76 -5.36
C GLU A 210 25.59 28.59 -4.33
N LYS A 211 25.16 28.58 -3.05
CA LYS A 211 25.80 29.34 -1.96
C LYS A 211 27.07 28.69 -1.41
N ILE A 212 27.35 27.44 -1.75
CA ILE A 212 28.52 26.70 -1.28
C ILE A 212 29.56 26.56 -2.40
N TYR A 213 30.83 26.53 -2.01
CA TYR A 213 31.91 26.24 -2.93
C TYR A 213 31.95 24.72 -3.20
N LEU A 214 31.88 24.37 -4.48
CA LEU A 214 32.00 23.00 -4.99
C LEU A 214 32.82 23.02 -6.27
N PRO A 215 33.73 22.05 -6.46
CA PRO A 215 34.36 21.76 -7.74
C PRO A 215 33.32 21.56 -8.85
N GLU A 216 33.65 21.92 -10.09
CA GLU A 216 32.67 21.95 -11.20
C GLU A 216 32.08 20.57 -11.51
N ASN A 217 32.90 19.52 -11.47
CA ASN A 217 32.47 18.13 -11.65
C ASN A 217 31.45 17.70 -10.59
N ILE A 218 31.68 18.03 -9.32
CA ILE A 218 30.79 17.68 -8.22
C ILE A 218 29.52 18.53 -8.27
N ARG A 219 29.65 19.83 -8.59
CA ARG A 219 28.50 20.72 -8.77
C ARG A 219 27.56 20.20 -9.85
N GLU A 220 28.08 19.78 -11.00
CA GLU A 220 27.26 19.23 -12.08
C GLU A 220 26.51 17.96 -11.66
N SER A 221 27.16 17.07 -10.91
CA SER A 221 26.56 15.84 -10.37
C SER A 221 25.42 16.15 -9.39
N VAL A 222 25.70 16.95 -8.36
CA VAL A 222 24.70 17.36 -7.35
C VAL A 222 23.52 18.09 -7.98
N VAL A 223 23.77 18.99 -8.95
CA VAL A 223 22.70 19.71 -9.66
C VAL A 223 21.85 18.75 -10.50
N TYR A 224 22.46 17.72 -11.10
CA TYR A 224 21.71 16.72 -11.84
C TYR A 224 20.79 15.91 -10.93
N ASP A 225 21.31 15.37 -9.82
CA ASP A 225 20.53 14.56 -8.88
C ASP A 225 19.35 15.34 -8.30
N LEU A 226 19.56 16.62 -7.97
CA LEU A 226 18.47 17.51 -7.53
C LEU A 226 17.43 17.74 -8.63
N ARG A 227 17.83 17.89 -9.88
CA ARG A 227 16.89 18.06 -11.01
C ARG A 227 16.14 16.77 -11.33
N ASP A 228 16.77 15.61 -11.11
CA ASP A 228 16.16 14.31 -11.33
C ASP A 228 14.92 14.09 -10.46
N GLN A 229 14.94 14.60 -9.21
CA GLN A 229 13.78 14.55 -8.32
C GLN A 229 12.49 15.11 -8.97
N LYS A 230 12.61 16.13 -9.84
CA LYS A 230 11.46 16.75 -10.52
C LYS A 230 10.84 15.86 -11.61
N SER A 231 11.44 14.69 -11.88
CA SER A 231 11.21 13.89 -13.10
C SER A 231 11.30 14.76 -14.37
N ALA A 232 12.14 15.80 -14.31
CA ALA A 232 12.29 16.80 -15.37
C ALA A 232 13.33 16.39 -16.41
N ASN A 233 14.08 15.33 -16.15
CA ASN A 233 15.10 14.82 -17.06
C ASN A 233 14.44 13.93 -18.11
N SER A 234 14.75 14.19 -19.37
CA SER A 234 14.39 13.28 -20.46
C SER A 234 15.23 12.02 -20.39
N PHE A 235 14.74 10.89 -20.91
CA PHE A 235 15.56 9.68 -21.10
C PHE A 235 16.86 9.96 -21.87
N ALA A 236 16.89 10.99 -22.73
CA ALA A 236 18.08 11.47 -23.41
C ALA A 236 19.11 12.11 -22.46
N ASP A 237 18.65 12.85 -21.45
CA ASP A 237 19.51 13.48 -20.44
C ASP A 237 20.14 12.40 -19.55
N PHE A 238 19.37 11.37 -19.16
CA PHE A 238 19.89 10.20 -18.45
C PHE A 238 21.00 9.49 -19.23
N TRP A 239 20.82 9.25 -20.53
CA TRP A 239 21.86 8.64 -21.36
C TRP A 239 23.10 9.52 -21.53
N HIS A 240 22.91 10.84 -21.62
CA HIS A 240 24.02 11.79 -21.68
C HIS A 240 24.83 11.79 -20.37
N GLN A 241 24.13 11.72 -19.25
CA GLN A 241 24.68 11.64 -17.90
C GLN A 241 25.37 10.32 -17.62
N TRP A 242 24.76 9.19 -17.99
CA TRP A 242 25.35 7.87 -17.87
C TRP A 242 26.60 7.71 -18.75
N ALA A 243 26.56 8.23 -19.98
CA ALA A 243 27.72 8.25 -20.87
C ALA A 243 28.83 9.18 -20.37
N LYS A 244 28.48 10.25 -19.64
CA LYS A 244 29.41 11.18 -18.99
C LYS A 244 29.99 10.57 -17.71
N ALA A 245 29.18 9.94 -16.86
CA ALA A 245 29.58 9.22 -15.64
C ALA A 245 30.48 8.02 -15.96
N SER A 246 30.19 7.29 -17.04
CA SER A 246 31.05 6.20 -17.54
C SER A 246 32.39 6.68 -18.13
N ARG A 247 32.56 8.01 -18.32
CA ARG A 247 33.80 8.64 -18.82
C ARG A 247 34.62 9.31 -17.74
N TYR A 248 34.07 9.56 -16.54
CA TYR A 248 34.84 10.03 -15.40
C TYR A 248 35.35 8.84 -14.60
N PRO A 249 36.60 8.88 -14.08
CA PRO A 249 37.01 7.93 -13.06
C PRO A 249 36.02 8.02 -11.90
N GLU A 250 35.72 6.88 -11.25
CA GLU A 250 34.96 6.87 -10.01
C GLU A 250 35.50 7.97 -9.09
N PHE A 251 34.61 8.82 -8.57
CA PHE A 251 34.99 9.90 -7.67
C PHE A 251 35.93 9.36 -6.58
N ASN A 252 37.00 10.10 -6.29
CA ASN A 252 37.87 9.75 -5.17
C ASN A 252 37.04 9.78 -3.87
N GLU A 253 37.44 9.07 -2.82
CA GLU A 253 36.66 9.04 -1.55
C GLU A 253 36.35 10.45 -1.02
N GLN A 254 37.29 11.40 -1.15
CA GLN A 254 37.09 12.79 -0.75
C GLN A 254 36.06 13.53 -1.62
N GLU A 255 35.99 13.21 -2.91
CA GLU A 255 35.02 13.80 -3.84
C GLU A 255 33.62 13.21 -3.60
N LYS A 256 33.52 11.90 -3.36
CA LYS A 256 32.27 11.22 -2.94
C LYS A 256 31.75 11.81 -1.63
N GLU A 257 32.61 12.02 -0.64
CA GLU A 257 32.22 12.62 0.63
C GLU A 257 31.74 14.07 0.45
N LEU A 258 32.41 14.85 -0.41
CA LEU A 258 32.03 16.23 -0.68
C LEU A 258 30.69 16.32 -1.42
N GLU A 259 30.46 15.44 -2.40
CA GLU A 259 29.18 15.26 -3.09
C GLU A 259 28.06 14.89 -2.11
N GLN A 260 28.29 13.88 -1.27
CA GLN A 260 27.35 13.43 -0.24
C GLN A 260 26.97 14.58 0.71
N ARG A 261 27.96 15.34 1.20
CA ARG A 261 27.72 16.50 2.07
C ARG A 261 26.95 17.61 1.35
N ALA A 262 27.21 17.84 0.06
CA ALA A 262 26.51 18.83 -0.75
C ALA A 262 25.03 18.45 -0.96
N LEU A 263 24.75 17.17 -1.23
CA LEU A 263 23.38 16.66 -1.32
C LEU A 263 22.64 16.76 0.01
N LEU A 264 23.26 16.37 1.13
CA LEU A 264 22.67 16.54 2.48
C LEU A 264 22.38 18.01 2.80
N TRP A 265 23.23 18.93 2.34
CA TRP A 265 23.01 20.37 2.49
C TRP A 265 21.80 20.84 1.68
N ALA A 266 21.66 20.36 0.44
CA ALA A 266 20.51 20.66 -0.41
C ALA A 266 19.21 20.11 0.20
N PHE A 267 19.19 18.84 0.62
CA PHE A 267 18.03 18.19 1.23
C PHE A 267 17.59 18.86 2.55
N ARG A 268 18.54 19.40 3.31
CA ARG A 268 18.22 20.24 4.47
C ARG A 268 17.44 21.50 4.08
N ALA A 269 17.85 22.19 3.00
CA ALA A 269 17.15 23.37 2.51
C ALA A 269 15.75 23.03 1.98
N GLU A 270 15.62 21.89 1.28
CA GLU A 270 14.34 21.36 0.81
C GLU A 270 13.37 21.07 1.97
N ARG A 271 13.84 20.44 3.05
CA ARG A 271 13.02 20.21 4.25
C ARG A 271 12.59 21.51 4.92
N GLN A 272 13.49 22.47 5.07
CA GLN A 272 13.15 23.78 5.64
C GLN A 272 12.06 24.49 4.82
N TYR A 273 12.10 24.34 3.50
CA TYR A 273 11.04 24.83 2.62
C TYR A 273 9.70 24.13 2.92
N LEU A 274 9.70 22.79 2.98
CA LEU A 274 8.48 22.02 3.29
C LEU A 274 7.91 22.33 4.68
N ASP A 275 8.76 22.53 5.68
CA ASP A 275 8.36 22.95 7.03
C ASP A 275 7.65 24.30 7.02
N MET A 276 8.21 25.27 6.28
CA MET A 276 7.59 26.59 6.10
C MET A 276 6.23 26.48 5.41
N VAL A 277 6.11 25.65 4.37
CA VAL A 277 4.84 25.44 3.66
C VAL A 277 3.82 24.75 4.58
N SER A 278 4.23 23.74 5.33
CA SER A 278 3.39 23.00 6.28
C SER A 278 2.81 23.88 7.39
N GLN A 279 3.53 24.90 7.83
CA GLN A 279 3.02 25.87 8.80
C GLN A 279 2.03 26.87 8.19
N LYS A 280 2.16 27.18 6.89
CA LYS A 280 1.29 28.14 6.17
C LYS A 280 0.02 27.49 5.62
N GLU A 281 0.14 26.30 5.05
CA GLU A 281 -0.97 25.53 4.51
C GLU A 281 -1.37 24.49 5.53
N ASN A 282 -2.57 24.64 6.10
CA ASN A 282 -3.10 23.73 7.12
C ASN A 282 -3.09 22.28 6.59
N ARG A 283 -2.10 21.50 7.06
CA ARG A 283 -1.85 20.06 6.87
C ARG A 283 -2.64 19.39 5.75
N ARG A 284 -2.04 19.35 4.55
CA ARG A 284 -2.50 18.45 3.49
C ARG A 284 -1.58 17.24 3.42
N ASP A 285 -2.17 16.04 3.34
CA ASP A 285 -1.47 14.75 3.41
C ASP A 285 -0.33 14.60 2.40
N TYR A 286 -0.41 15.31 1.26
CA TYR A 286 0.62 15.29 0.23
C TYR A 286 1.95 15.95 0.63
N LEU A 287 1.97 16.83 1.63
CA LEU A 287 3.23 17.41 2.13
C LEU A 287 4.09 16.36 2.82
N PHE A 288 3.45 15.44 3.55
CA PHE A 288 4.14 14.35 4.22
C PHE A 288 4.73 13.35 3.24
N GLU A 289 4.15 13.20 2.04
CA GLU A 289 4.72 12.38 0.97
C GLU A 289 6.09 12.92 0.54
N LEU A 290 6.17 14.20 0.19
CA LEU A 290 7.45 14.85 -0.19
C LEU A 290 8.48 14.83 0.96
N TYR A 291 8.03 15.04 2.20
CA TYR A 291 8.91 14.99 3.37
C TYR A 291 9.50 13.59 3.58
N ASN A 292 8.69 12.54 3.41
CA ASN A 292 9.17 11.15 3.49
C ASN A 292 10.12 10.81 2.36
N GLU A 293 9.86 11.27 1.13
CA GLU A 293 10.77 11.06 -0.01
C GLU A 293 12.17 11.64 0.26
N ILE A 294 12.27 12.88 0.78
CA ILE A 294 13.56 13.49 1.11
C ILE A 294 14.27 12.74 2.23
N LEU A 295 13.55 12.36 3.30
CA LEU A 295 14.16 11.62 4.41
C LEU A 295 14.66 10.23 3.98
N LEU A 296 13.96 9.57 3.05
CA LEU A 296 14.40 8.32 2.46
C LEU A 296 15.64 8.54 1.60
N ALA A 297 15.66 9.58 0.76
CA ALA A 297 16.84 9.94 -0.05
C ALA A 297 18.06 10.25 0.83
N GLU A 298 17.90 11.03 1.91
CA GLU A 298 18.94 11.27 2.92
C GLU A 298 19.42 9.96 3.56
N SER A 299 18.49 9.07 3.92
CA SER A 299 18.85 7.78 4.54
C SER A 299 19.60 6.85 3.59
N ILE A 300 19.30 6.87 2.29
CA ILE A 300 19.99 6.08 1.26
C ILE A 300 21.39 6.66 1.06
N LEU A 301 21.50 7.98 0.96
CA LEU A 301 22.76 8.68 0.78
C LEU A 301 23.73 8.46 1.95
N LEU A 302 23.21 8.32 3.18
CA LEU A 302 24.01 7.99 4.37
C LEU A 302 24.35 6.48 4.47
N ASP A 303 23.77 5.63 3.63
CA ASP A 303 23.98 4.18 3.65
C ASP A 303 25.20 3.77 2.81
N THR A 304 26.39 4.20 3.20
CA THR A 304 27.64 3.90 2.48
C THR A 304 28.19 2.50 2.77
N GLU A 305 27.52 1.66 3.57
CA GLU A 305 27.99 0.31 3.95
C GLU A 305 27.34 -0.84 3.15
N ASN A 306 26.42 -0.57 2.22
CA ASN A 306 25.75 -1.58 1.39
C ASN A 306 26.06 -1.44 -0.11
N GLU A 307 27.30 -1.12 -0.47
CA GLU A 307 27.84 -1.46 -1.79
C GLU A 307 28.28 -2.94 -1.77
N TYR A 308 27.32 -3.85 -2.01
CA TYR A 308 27.56 -5.23 -2.46
C TYR A 308 26.51 -5.64 -3.49
#